data_AF-A0A2V6ZSK3-F1
#
_entry.id   AF-A0A2V6ZSK3-F1
#
_cell.length_a   1.000
_cell.length_b   1.000
_cell.length_c   1.000
_cell.angle_alpha   90.00
_cell.angle_beta   90.00
_cell.angle_gamma   90.00
#
_symmetry.space_group_name_H-M   'P 1'
#
loop_
_entity.id
_entity.type
_entity.pdbx_description
1 polymer ?
#
loop_
_entity_poly.entity_id
_entity_poly.type
_entity_poly.pdbx_seq_one_letter_code
_entity_poly.pdbx_strand_id
1 'polypeptide(L)'
;MDTRSLDSLGHEIAELSVHLDAATARLLDLIREFDTRGGWNNGFRSCAAWLSWRVGLDIGAARERVRVAHALETLPRLGQARDAPGQRTMSSASCAAGDAWTARPRRRRMRGGTHAGSSTCIRATTA
;
A
#
# COMPACT_ATOMS: atom_id res chain seq x y z
N MET A 1 2.50 -27.81 -20.31
CA MET A 1 2.81 -27.53 -18.90
C MET A 1 3.69 -26.31 -18.88
N ASP A 2 3.24 -25.21 -18.27
CA ASP A 2 4.02 -23.96 -18.23
C ASP A 2 5.29 -24.15 -17.40
N THR A 3 6.45 -24.01 -18.06
CA THR A 3 7.79 -24.14 -17.47
C THR A 3 8.44 -22.76 -17.32
N ARG A 4 7.75 -21.79 -16.71
CA ARG A 4 8.40 -20.50 -16.39
C ARG A 4 9.40 -20.71 -15.26
N SER A 5 10.61 -20.16 -15.40
CA SER A 5 11.58 -20.11 -14.30
C SER A 5 11.10 -19.12 -13.23
N LEU A 6 11.47 -19.37 -11.97
CA LEU A 6 11.15 -18.47 -10.86
C LEU A 6 11.71 -17.06 -11.08
N ASP A 7 12.91 -16.95 -11.66
CA ASP A 7 13.53 -15.66 -11.99
C ASP A 7 12.73 -14.88 -13.04
N SER A 8 12.22 -15.57 -14.07
CA SER A 8 11.37 -14.94 -15.10
C SER A 8 10.04 -14.46 -14.51
N LEU A 9 9.42 -15.24 -13.63
CA LEU A 9 8.21 -14.82 -12.92
C LEU A 9 8.49 -13.63 -11.99
N GLY A 10 9.63 -13.64 -11.29
CA GLY A 10 10.05 -12.54 -10.43
C GLY A 10 10.24 -11.24 -11.23
N HIS A 11 10.87 -11.31 -12.40
CA HIS A 11 11.03 -10.16 -13.29
C HIS A 11 9.67 -9.61 -13.77
N GLU A 12 8.77 -10.48 -14.20
CA GLU A 12 7.42 -10.09 -14.66
C GLU A 12 6.60 -9.43 -13.53
N ILE A 13 6.69 -9.96 -12.30
CA ILE A 13 6.04 -9.35 -11.12
C ILE A 13 6.64 -7.97 -10.83
N ALA A 14 7.97 -7.84 -10.87
CA ALA A 14 8.63 -6.57 -10.60
C ALA A 14 8.27 -5.51 -11.65
N GLU A 15 8.24 -5.90 -12.93
CA GLU A 15 7.83 -5.03 -14.02
C GLU A 15 6.38 -4.57 -13.87
N LEU A 16 5.44 -5.49 -13.63
CA LEU A 16 4.04 -5.14 -13.39
C LEU A 16 3.87 -4.22 -12.18
N SER A 17 4.64 -4.46 -11.11
CA SER A 17 4.60 -3.62 -9.91
C SER A 17 5.01 -2.17 -10.21
N VAL A 18 6.04 -1.96 -11.05
CA VAL A 18 6.44 -0.61 -11.48
C VAL A 18 5.31 0.08 -12.25
N HIS A 19 4.59 -0.63 -13.12
CA HIS A 19 3.46 -0.06 -13.84
C HIS A 19 2.30 0.29 -12.90
N LEU A 20 1.98 -0.57 -11.93
CA LEU A 20 0.97 -0.31 -10.91
C LEU A 20 1.33 0.89 -10.04
N ASP A 21 2.60 1.01 -9.64
CA ASP A 21 3.09 2.15 -8.86
C ASP A 21 2.99 3.45 -9.67
N ALA A 22 3.34 3.42 -10.97
CA ALA A 22 3.22 4.59 -11.84
C ALA A 22 1.75 5.01 -12.03
N ALA A 23 0.87 4.03 -12.24
CA ALA A 23 -0.57 4.27 -12.31
C ALA A 23 -1.13 4.83 -11.00
N THR A 24 -0.65 4.32 -9.86
CA THR A 24 -1.04 4.79 -8.52
C THR A 24 -0.60 6.23 -8.28
N ALA A 25 0.65 6.58 -8.63
CA ALA A 25 1.14 7.96 -8.54
C ALA A 25 0.27 8.92 -9.36
N ARG A 26 0.01 8.58 -10.63
CA ARG A 26 -0.87 9.36 -11.51
C ARG A 26 -2.29 9.49 -10.96
N LEU A 27 -2.84 8.41 -10.38
CA LEU A 27 -4.14 8.44 -9.75
C LEU A 27 -4.19 9.43 -8.59
N LEU A 28 -3.16 9.45 -7.74
CA LEU A 28 -3.08 10.37 -6.60
C LEU A 28 -2.98 11.82 -7.07
N ASP A 29 -2.22 12.10 -8.13
CA ASP A 29 -2.16 13.44 -8.73
C ASP A 29 -3.54 13.91 -9.23
N LEU A 30 -4.27 13.04 -9.92
CA LEU A 30 -5.62 13.33 -10.40
C LEU A 30 -6.61 13.54 -9.24
N ILE A 31 -6.52 12.74 -8.18
CA ILE A 31 -7.37 12.90 -6.98
C ILE A 31 -7.11 14.27 -6.34
N ARG A 32 -5.85 14.68 -6.21
CA ARG A 32 -5.49 16.00 -5.66
C ARG A 32 -6.02 17.11 -6.55
N GLU A 33 -5.77 17.06 -7.85
CA GLU A 33 -6.26 18.06 -8.79
C GLU A 33 -7.79 18.15 -8.76
N PHE A 34 -8.47 17.02 -8.66
CA PHE A 34 -9.93 16.98 -8.54
C PHE A 34 -10.43 17.56 -7.22
N ASP A 35 -9.76 17.28 -6.09
CA ASP A 35 -10.11 17.80 -4.77
C ASP A 35 -9.87 19.32 -4.67
N THR A 36 -8.72 19.79 -5.16
CA THR A 36 -8.36 21.23 -5.18
C THR A 36 -9.29 22.06 -6.06
N ARG A 37 -9.75 21.50 -7.19
CA ARG A 37 -10.75 22.14 -8.05
C ARG A 37 -12.18 22.02 -7.49
N GLY A 38 -12.38 21.32 -6.37
CA GLY A 38 -13.70 21.11 -5.77
C GLY A 38 -14.64 20.28 -6.67
N GLY A 39 -14.11 19.42 -7.55
CA GLY A 39 -14.90 18.65 -8.52
C GLY A 39 -15.91 17.68 -7.89
N TRP A 40 -15.72 17.35 -6.61
CA TRP A 40 -16.64 16.55 -5.80
C TRP A 40 -17.86 17.35 -5.29
N ASN A 41 -17.84 18.68 -5.35
CA ASN A 41 -18.91 19.53 -4.84
C ASN A 41 -20.13 19.60 -5.79
N ASN A 42 -20.50 18.46 -6.37
CA ASN A 42 -21.71 18.26 -7.18
C ASN A 42 -22.78 17.47 -6.41
N GLY A 43 -22.90 17.74 -5.11
CA GLY A 43 -23.83 17.07 -4.20
C GLY A 43 -23.18 16.12 -3.19
N PHE A 44 -21.85 15.98 -3.18
CA PHE A 44 -21.13 15.22 -2.17
C PHE A 44 -20.52 16.12 -1.10
N ARG A 45 -20.46 15.61 0.14
CA ARG A 45 -19.92 16.32 1.30
C ARG A 45 -18.38 16.39 1.35
N SER A 46 -17.69 15.57 0.56
CA SER A 46 -16.23 15.55 0.48
C SER A 46 -15.74 14.71 -0.71
N CYS A 47 -14.49 14.93 -1.14
CA CYS A 47 -13.86 14.11 -2.18
C CYS A 47 -13.82 12.62 -1.81
N ALA A 48 -13.59 12.28 -0.54
CA ALA A 48 -13.62 10.89 -0.09
C ALA A 48 -15.02 10.24 -0.25
N ALA A 49 -16.10 11.00 -0.02
CA ALA A 49 -17.46 10.52 -0.26
C ALA A 49 -17.74 10.30 -1.75
N TRP A 50 -17.27 11.22 -2.60
CA TRP A 50 -17.36 11.06 -4.05
C TRP A 50 -16.58 9.83 -4.54
N LEU A 51 -15.35 9.61 -4.05
CA LEU A 51 -14.53 8.44 -4.41
C LEU A 51 -15.18 7.13 -3.96
N SER A 52 -15.77 7.10 -2.77
CA SER A 52 -16.49 5.92 -2.27
C SER A 52 -17.67 5.57 -3.20
N TRP A 53 -18.43 6.56 -3.66
CA TRP A 53 -19.54 6.35 -4.58
C TRP A 53 -19.09 6.00 -6.01
N ARG A 54 -18.13 6.75 -6.57
CA ARG A 54 -17.75 6.63 -7.99
C ARG A 54 -16.81 5.47 -8.26
N VAL A 55 -15.90 5.19 -7.34
CA VAL A 55 -14.81 4.20 -7.47
C VAL A 55 -15.08 2.95 -6.63
N GLY A 56 -16.04 2.99 -5.69
CA GLY A 56 -16.40 1.84 -4.86
C GLY A 56 -15.41 1.58 -3.71
N LEU A 57 -14.63 2.60 -3.32
CA LEU A 57 -13.71 2.48 -2.20
C LEU A 57 -14.46 2.52 -0.86
N ASP A 58 -13.98 1.75 0.12
CA ASP A 58 -14.35 1.97 1.52
C ASP A 58 -14.02 3.42 1.90
N ILE A 59 -14.88 4.05 2.72
CA ILE A 59 -14.74 5.45 3.08
C ILE A 59 -13.43 5.77 3.81
N GLY A 60 -12.89 4.83 4.60
CA GLY A 60 -11.57 4.93 5.23
C GLY A 60 -10.44 4.89 4.21
N ALA A 61 -10.51 3.97 3.25
CA ALA A 61 -9.54 3.85 2.17
C ALA A 61 -9.56 5.07 1.21
N ALA A 62 -10.75 5.64 0.98
CA ALA A 62 -10.92 6.86 0.19
C ALA A 62 -10.31 8.07 0.91
N ARG A 63 -10.57 8.22 2.22
CA ARG A 63 -9.93 9.27 3.04
C ARG A 63 -8.43 9.15 3.03
N GLU A 64 -7.90 7.93 3.15
CA GLU A 64 -6.46 7.72 3.11
C GLU A 64 -5.85 8.16 1.78
N ARG A 65 -6.47 7.78 0.66
CA ARG A 65 -6.00 8.21 -0.66
C ARG A 65 -6.00 9.73 -0.82
N VAL A 66 -7.03 10.42 -0.35
CA VAL A 66 -7.06 11.90 -0.39
C VAL A 66 -5.94 12.48 0.49
N ARG A 67 -5.73 11.95 1.70
CA ARG A 67 -4.63 12.39 2.58
C ARG A 67 -3.25 12.17 1.95
N VAL A 68 -3.00 10.99 1.38
CA VAL A 68 -1.74 10.65 0.72
C VAL A 68 -1.52 11.54 -0.49
N ALA A 69 -2.56 11.77 -1.31
CA ALA A 69 -2.48 12.64 -2.48
C ALA A 69 -2.04 14.07 -2.12
N HIS A 70 -2.54 14.63 -1.01
CA HIS A 70 -2.10 15.93 -0.50
C HIS A 70 -0.70 15.89 0.14
N ALA A 71 -0.37 14.82 0.87
CA ALA A 71 0.94 14.69 1.51
C ALA A 71 2.09 14.63 0.49
N LEU A 72 1.88 14.00 -0.66
CA LEU A 72 2.89 13.88 -1.72
C LEU A 72 3.22 15.20 -2.42
N GLU A 73 2.36 16.23 -2.36
CA GLU A 73 2.64 17.56 -2.88
C GLU A 73 3.85 18.21 -2.18
N THR A 74 4.07 17.88 -0.90
CA THR A 74 5.20 18.39 -0.12
C THR A 74 6.54 17.74 -0.48
N LEU A 75 6.51 16.66 -1.28
CA LEU A 75 7.68 15.92 -1.76
C LEU A 75 7.75 15.95 -3.29
N PRO A 76 7.96 17.11 -3.93
CA PRO A 76 7.92 17.29 -5.39
C PRO A 76 9.05 16.56 -6.16
N ARG A 77 9.85 15.71 -5.53
CA ARG A 77 11.06 15.11 -6.13
C ARG A 77 10.89 13.68 -6.65
N LEU A 78 9.81 12.99 -6.33
CA LEU A 78 9.60 11.60 -6.80
C LEU A 78 8.87 11.49 -8.14
N GLY A 79 8.12 12.54 -8.55
CA GLY A 79 7.39 12.55 -9.82
C GLY A 79 8.29 12.78 -11.04
N GLN A 80 9.20 13.75 -10.99
CA GLN A 80 10.01 14.12 -12.15
C GLN A 80 11.20 13.20 -12.45
N ALA A 81 11.59 12.34 -11.50
CA ALA A 81 12.64 11.34 -11.71
C ALA A 81 12.13 10.04 -12.37
N ARG A 82 10.83 9.94 -12.68
CA ARG A 82 10.21 8.71 -13.20
C ARG A 82 9.98 8.73 -14.72
N ASP A 83 10.17 9.89 -15.36
CA ASP A 83 10.02 10.07 -16.82
C ASP A 83 11.34 9.91 -17.61
N ALA A 84 12.42 9.46 -16.96
CA ALA A 84 13.58 8.98 -17.70
C ALA A 84 13.33 7.54 -18.18
N PRO A 85 13.37 7.23 -19.49
CA PRO A 85 13.49 5.86 -19.98
C PRO A 85 14.91 5.37 -19.69
N GLY A 86 15.18 5.11 -18.41
CA GLY A 86 16.40 4.53 -17.91
C GLY A 86 16.04 3.22 -17.24
N GLN A 87 16.25 2.13 -17.97
CA GLN A 87 16.08 0.75 -17.53
C GLN A 87 16.72 0.57 -16.15
N ARG A 88 15.91 0.59 -15.09
CA ARG A 88 16.35 0.13 -13.77
C ARG A 88 16.11 -1.37 -13.75
N THR A 89 17.10 -2.13 -14.22
CA THR A 89 17.20 -3.53 -13.86
C THR A 89 17.42 -3.58 -12.35
N MET A 90 16.40 -3.92 -11.57
CA MET A 90 16.66 -4.46 -10.24
C MET A 90 17.27 -5.84 -10.46
N SER A 91 18.60 -5.87 -10.46
CA SER A 91 19.34 -7.12 -10.36
C SER A 91 19.11 -7.67 -8.96
N SER A 92 18.07 -8.48 -8.74
CA SER A 92 17.95 -9.27 -7.53
C SER A 92 18.94 -10.43 -7.61
N ALA A 93 20.22 -10.14 -7.44
CA ALA A 93 21.17 -11.18 -7.06
C ALA A 93 20.87 -11.53 -5.59
N SER A 94 19.99 -12.51 -5.39
CA SER A 94 19.93 -13.26 -4.14
C SER A 94 20.25 -14.71 -4.47
N CYS A 95 21.52 -15.07 -4.40
CA CYS A 95 21.91 -16.46 -4.22
C CYS A 95 21.23 -17.00 -2.97
N ALA A 96 20.64 -18.19 -3.09
CA ALA A 96 19.96 -18.89 -2.01
C ALA A 96 20.87 -19.11 -0.79
N ALA A 97 20.31 -18.92 0.40
CA ALA A 97 20.76 -19.58 1.63
C ALA A 97 19.56 -19.75 2.59
N GLY A 98 19.14 -21.01 2.73
CA GLY A 98 18.69 -21.66 3.97
C GLY A 98 17.54 -21.06 4.77
N ASP A 99 16.41 -21.77 4.76
CA ASP A 99 15.60 -22.13 5.93
C ASP A 99 15.21 -21.05 6.94
N ALA A 100 13.96 -20.56 6.88
CA ALA A 100 13.10 -20.34 8.06
C ALA A 100 11.72 -19.74 7.71
N TRP A 101 10.85 -20.53 7.09
CA TRP A 101 9.41 -20.36 7.33
C TRP A 101 8.87 -21.65 7.92
N THR A 102 9.03 -21.83 9.23
CA THR A 102 8.22 -22.80 9.97
C THR A 102 7.04 -22.07 10.60
N ALA A 103 5.87 -22.29 10.02
CA ALA A 103 4.61 -22.05 10.72
C ALA A 103 4.63 -22.85 12.02
N ARG A 104 4.75 -22.18 13.19
CA ARG A 104 4.54 -22.85 14.48
C ARG A 104 3.04 -23.03 14.70
N PRO A 105 2.51 -24.25 14.79
CA PRO A 105 1.16 -24.46 15.29
C PRO A 105 1.16 -24.13 16.79
N ARG A 106 0.49 -23.05 17.19
CA ARG A 106 0.30 -22.77 18.62
C ARG A 106 -0.74 -23.75 19.16
N ARG A 107 -0.25 -24.82 19.80
CA ARG A 107 -1.09 -25.82 20.47
C ARG A 107 -2.01 -25.14 21.49
N ARG A 108 -3.31 -25.35 21.29
CA ARG A 108 -4.37 -25.02 22.24
C ARG A 108 -4.25 -25.99 23.42
N ARG A 109 -4.00 -25.49 24.64
CA ARG A 109 -4.23 -26.22 25.89
C ARG A 109 -5.37 -25.53 26.60
N MET A 110 -6.54 -26.18 26.65
CA MET A 110 -7.58 -25.82 27.61
C MET A 110 -7.21 -26.40 28.97
N ARG A 111 -7.12 -25.53 29.98
CA ARG A 111 -7.44 -25.86 31.38
C ARG A 111 -7.98 -24.59 32.01
N GLY A 112 -9.13 -24.74 32.66
CA GLY A 112 -10.07 -23.68 33.00
C GLY A 112 -9.60 -22.66 34.03
N GLY A 113 -10.48 -21.70 34.28
CA GLY A 113 -10.33 -20.67 35.31
C GLY A 113 -10.81 -19.33 34.79
N THR A 114 -12.03 -18.95 35.18
CA THR A 114 -12.58 -17.60 35.08
C THR A 114 -11.62 -16.59 35.72
N HIS A 115 -11.45 -15.40 35.13
CA HIS A 115 -11.84 -14.14 35.77
C HIS A 115 -11.65 -12.94 34.84
N ALA A 116 -12.48 -11.94 35.13
CA ALA A 116 -12.76 -10.69 34.46
C ALA A 116 -11.55 -9.83 34.11
N GLY A 117 -11.76 -9.00 33.09
CA GLY A 117 -10.78 -8.13 32.47
C GLY A 117 -10.34 -6.94 33.31
N SER A 118 -9.10 -6.54 33.06
CA SER A 118 -8.64 -5.16 32.81
C SER A 118 -7.13 -5.17 32.91
N SER A 119 -6.42 -4.72 31.87
CA SER A 119 -5.16 -3.98 32.06
C SER A 119 -4.70 -3.33 30.76
N THR A 120 -4.73 -2.01 30.83
CA THR A 120 -4.10 -0.98 30.01
C THR A 120 -2.68 -1.33 29.56
N CYS A 121 -2.36 -1.07 28.28
CA CYS A 121 -0.99 -1.09 27.77
C CYS A 121 -0.50 0.35 27.58
N ILE A 122 0.48 0.76 28.38
CA ILE A 122 1.19 2.04 28.29
C ILE A 122 2.31 1.88 27.23
N ARG A 123 2.54 2.90 26.39
CA ARG A 123 3.70 2.92 25.48
C ARG A 123 4.99 3.09 26.30
N ALA A 124 5.95 2.16 26.14
CA ALA A 124 7.32 2.39 26.56
C ALA A 124 7.98 3.39 25.60
N THR A 125 8.51 4.47 26.18
CA THR A 125 9.38 5.44 25.50
C THR A 125 10.79 4.87 25.50
N THR A 126 11.45 4.80 24.35
CA THR A 126 12.87 4.39 24.27
C THR A 126 13.73 5.66 24.26
N ALA A 127 14.71 5.72 25.16
CA ALA A 127 15.80 6.68 25.18
C ALA A 127 16.89 6.29 24.18
#